data_AF-A0A2M9KR80-F1
#
_entry.id   AF-A0A2M9KR80-F1
#
_cell.length_a   1.000
_cell.length_b   1.000
_cell.length_c   1.000
_cell.angle_alpha   90.00
_cell.angle_beta   90.00
_cell.angle_gamma   90.00
#
_symmetry.space_group_name_H-M   'P 1'
#
loop_
_entity.id
_entity.type
_entity.pdbx_description
1 polymer ?
#
loop_
_entity_poly.entity_id
_entity_poly.type
_entity_poly.pdbx_seq_one_letter_code
_entity_poly.pdbx_strand_id
1 'polypeptide(L)'
;MNDQPLLANPDHWSELAGLHHWRTRAFVDHHEERIRRTQLERDLRSIAARAADLADRSKRMPCLLRTTVGEERTVYHSADAPCGRVTGKRRSIESFTRVPEDRVAYADPKWRYIFVDRCSACGWDDAARAYGRRLLDTKLRTQ
;
A
#
# COMPACT_ATOMS: atom_id res chain seq x y z
N MET A 1 -54.09 6.96 62.66
CA MET A 1 -53.34 6.41 61.52
C MET A 1 -53.16 7.54 60.53
N ASN A 2 -51.97 8.15 60.52
CA ASN A 2 -51.64 9.25 59.61
C ASN A 2 -50.98 8.66 58.38
N ASP A 3 -51.78 8.35 57.35
CA ASP A 3 -51.29 8.12 56.00
C ASP A 3 -51.02 9.50 55.38
N GLN A 4 -49.87 10.08 55.73
CA GLN A 4 -49.37 11.22 54.99
C GLN A 4 -48.93 10.70 53.61
N PRO A 5 -49.52 11.17 52.50
CA PRO A 5 -49.04 10.80 51.19
C PRO A 5 -47.59 11.23 51.11
N LEU A 6 -46.72 10.30 50.66
CA LEU A 6 -45.35 10.57 50.26
C LEU A 6 -45.38 11.65 49.16
N LEU A 7 -45.53 12.91 49.57
CA LEU A 7 -45.34 14.07 48.72
C LEU A 7 -43.88 14.01 48.35
N ALA A 8 -43.67 13.57 47.11
CA ALA A 8 -42.39 13.24 46.54
C ALA A 8 -41.39 14.38 46.81
N ASN A 9 -40.31 14.05 47.51
CA ASN A 9 -39.21 14.97 47.75
C ASN A 9 -38.75 15.53 46.38
N PRO A 10 -38.84 16.85 46.13
CA PRO A 10 -38.42 17.45 44.85
C PRO A 10 -36.95 17.16 44.51
N ASP A 11 -36.11 16.87 45.51
CA ASP A 11 -34.72 16.48 45.32
C ASP A 11 -34.61 15.09 44.64
N HIS A 12 -35.54 14.18 44.92
CA HIS A 12 -35.57 12.84 44.32
C HIS A 12 -35.81 12.89 42.80
N TRP A 13 -36.65 13.80 42.33
CA TRP A 13 -36.87 13.99 40.89
C TRP A 13 -35.66 14.61 40.18
N SER A 14 -34.92 15.49 40.88
CA SER A 14 -33.70 16.11 40.35
C SER A 14 -32.55 15.11 40.24
N GLU A 15 -32.39 14.22 41.22
CA GLU A 15 -31.42 13.12 41.19
C GLU A 15 -31.72 12.14 40.05
N LEU A 16 -32.99 11.76 39.86
CA LEU A 16 -33.42 10.89 38.76
C LEU A 16 -33.19 11.53 37.39
N ALA A 17 -33.46 12.83 37.25
CA ALA A 17 -33.20 13.58 36.03
C ALA A 17 -31.69 13.66 35.71
N GLY A 18 -30.85 13.88 36.72
CA GLY A 18 -29.39 13.86 36.58
C GLY A 18 -28.85 12.49 36.15
N LEU A 19 -29.37 11.42 36.75
CA LEU A 19 -29.01 10.03 36.39
C LEU A 19 -29.45 9.70 34.96
N HIS A 20 -30.65 10.10 34.57
CA HIS A 20 -31.15 9.91 33.21
C HIS A 20 -30.29 10.67 32.19
N HIS A 21 -29.99 11.94 32.45
CA HIS A 21 -29.11 12.75 31.59
C HIS A 21 -27.72 12.13 31.42
N TRP A 22 -27.10 11.69 32.52
CA TRP A 22 -25.79 11.02 32.47
C TRP A 22 -25.87 9.71 31.66
N ARG A 23 -26.90 8.87 31.85
CA ARG A 23 -27.08 7.63 31.10
C ARG A 23 -27.25 7.88 29.60
N THR A 24 -28.07 8.86 29.22
CA THR A 24 -28.26 9.23 27.82
C THR A 24 -26.95 9.71 27.21
N ARG A 25 -26.19 10.56 27.90
CA ARG A 25 -24.89 11.05 27.41
C ARG A 25 -23.88 9.92 27.26
N ALA A 26 -23.75 9.05 28.26
CA ALA A 26 -22.85 7.90 28.20
C ALA A 26 -23.21 6.96 27.04
N PHE A 27 -24.49 6.79 26.74
CA PHE A 27 -24.94 6.02 25.58
C PHE A 27 -24.56 6.67 24.24
N VAL A 28 -24.75 7.99 24.11
CA VAL A 28 -24.36 8.76 22.92
C VAL A 28 -22.85 8.69 22.72
N ASP A 29 -22.06 8.98 23.75
CA ASP A 29 -20.59 8.94 23.70
C ASP A 29 -20.10 7.54 23.28
N HIS A 30 -20.69 6.48 23.85
CA HIS A 30 -20.33 5.12 23.48
C HIS A 30 -20.72 4.79 22.02
N HIS A 31 -21.89 5.25 21.57
CA HIS A 31 -22.35 5.05 20.20
C HIS A 31 -21.43 5.76 19.19
N GLU A 32 -21.06 7.01 19.45
CA GLU A 32 -20.12 7.77 18.64
C GLU A 32 -18.75 7.10 18.56
N GLU A 33 -18.23 6.61 19.69
CA GLU A 33 -16.97 5.88 19.71
C GLU A 33 -17.06 4.58 18.90
N ARG A 34 -18.18 3.86 18.95
CA ARG A 34 -18.39 2.67 18.10
C ARG A 34 -18.40 3.01 16.61
N ILE A 35 -19.06 4.10 16.22
CA ILE A 35 -19.05 4.58 14.83
C ILE A 35 -17.61 4.92 14.42
N ARG A 36 -16.89 5.66 15.26
CA ARG A 36 -15.50 6.06 15.01
C ARG A 36 -14.58 4.85 14.84
N ARG A 37 -14.66 3.86 15.73
CA ARG A 37 -13.88 2.62 15.61
C ARG A 37 -14.19 1.86 14.32
N THR A 38 -15.47 1.77 13.97
CA THR A 38 -15.89 1.11 12.72
C THR A 38 -15.32 1.84 11.50
N GLN A 39 -15.33 3.17 11.51
CA GLN A 39 -14.74 3.97 10.43
C GLN A 39 -13.23 3.74 10.34
N LEU A 40 -12.51 3.80 11.45
CA LEU A 40 -11.07 3.57 11.49
C LEU A 40 -10.71 2.17 10.99
N GLU A 41 -11.48 1.13 11.34
CA GLU A 41 -11.27 -0.23 10.83
C GLU A 41 -11.50 -0.34 9.31
N ARG A 42 -12.44 0.43 8.75
CA ARG A 42 -12.62 0.50 7.29
C ARG A 42 -11.43 1.20 6.63
N ASP A 43 -10.97 2.30 7.22
CA ASP A 43 -9.84 3.07 6.70
C ASP A 43 -8.56 2.23 6.73
N LEU A 44 -8.30 1.52 7.84
CA LEU A 44 -7.16 0.60 7.95
C LEU A 44 -7.22 -0.54 6.93
N ARG A 45 -8.41 -1.14 6.71
CA ARG A 45 -8.59 -2.16 5.66
C ARG A 45 -8.33 -1.60 4.26
N SER A 46 -8.79 -0.39 3.99
CA SER A 46 -8.54 0.30 2.72
C SER A 46 -7.05 0.58 2.51
N ILE A 47 -6.35 1.07 3.53
CA ILE A 47 -4.90 1.30 3.50
C ILE A 47 -4.15 -0.03 3.27
N ALA A 48 -4.52 -1.10 3.98
CA ALA A 48 -3.90 -2.41 3.82
C ALA A 48 -4.09 -2.97 2.41
N ALA A 49 -5.29 -2.87 1.83
CA ALA A 49 -5.57 -3.29 0.47
C ALA A 49 -4.75 -2.49 -0.56
N ARG A 50 -4.62 -1.17 -0.37
CA ARG A 50 -3.78 -0.31 -1.22
C ARG A 50 -2.30 -0.66 -1.10
N ALA A 51 -1.82 -0.93 0.10
CA ALA A 51 -0.44 -1.35 0.34
C ALA A 51 -0.14 -2.70 -0.32
N ALA A 52 -1.05 -3.67 -0.24
CA ALA A 52 -0.92 -4.96 -0.89
C ALA A 52 -0.88 -4.84 -2.43
N ASP A 53 -1.77 -4.05 -3.03
CA ASP A 53 -1.75 -3.78 -4.48
C ASP A 53 -0.47 -3.06 -4.92
N LEU A 54 0.05 -2.11 -4.14
CA LEU A 54 1.33 -1.46 -4.43
C LEU A 54 2.50 -2.44 -4.30
N ALA A 55 2.50 -3.30 -3.29
CA ALA A 55 3.50 -4.34 -3.11
C ALA A 55 3.46 -5.35 -4.27
N ASP A 56 2.29 -5.79 -4.72
CA ASP A 56 2.17 -6.67 -5.88
C ASP A 56 2.69 -5.99 -7.16
N ARG A 57 2.34 -4.73 -7.40
CA ARG A 57 2.82 -3.96 -8.54
C ARG A 57 4.32 -3.67 -8.48
N SER A 58 4.91 -3.56 -7.29
CA SER A 58 6.36 -3.42 -7.11
C SER A 58 7.13 -4.63 -7.63
N LYS A 59 6.52 -5.83 -7.61
CA LYS A 59 7.09 -7.03 -8.26
C LYS A 59 7.14 -6.93 -9.78
N ARG A 60 6.35 -6.03 -10.37
CA ARG A 60 6.35 -5.73 -11.81
C ARG A 60 7.23 -4.54 -12.16
N MET A 61 8.19 -4.20 -11.30
CA MET A 61 9.14 -3.13 -11.58
C MET A 61 9.77 -3.37 -12.96
N PRO A 62 9.78 -2.36 -13.83
CA PRO A 62 10.31 -2.52 -15.16
C PRO A 62 11.83 -2.67 -15.11
N CYS A 63 12.32 -3.68 -15.82
CA CYS A 63 13.74 -3.95 -15.99
C CYS A 63 14.10 -4.08 -17.46
N LEU A 64 15.39 -4.03 -17.75
CA LEU A 64 16.00 -4.12 -19.06
C LEU A 64 16.77 -5.44 -19.14
N LEU A 65 16.27 -6.36 -19.96
CA LEU A 65 16.87 -7.65 -20.23
C LEU A 65 17.49 -7.63 -21.63
N ARG A 66 18.72 -8.14 -21.78
CA ARG A 66 19.44 -8.10 -23.05
C ARG A 66 18.74 -8.91 -24.14
N THR A 67 18.61 -8.33 -25.34
CA THR A 67 17.90 -8.93 -26.49
C THR A 67 18.67 -10.05 -27.20
N THR A 68 19.99 -9.97 -27.16
CA THR A 68 20.85 -10.99 -27.76
C THR A 68 21.13 -12.09 -26.75
N VAL A 69 20.85 -13.33 -27.12
CA VAL A 69 21.22 -14.53 -26.35
C VAL A 69 22.71 -14.49 -26.05
N GLY A 70 23.05 -14.62 -24.77
CA GLY A 70 24.42 -14.61 -24.26
C GLY A 70 24.71 -15.87 -23.45
N GLU A 71 25.61 -15.76 -22.49
CA GLU A 71 25.94 -16.82 -21.53
C GLU A 71 24.69 -17.32 -20.76
N GLU A 72 24.77 -18.55 -20.25
CA GLU A 72 23.69 -19.18 -19.45
C GLU A 72 23.25 -18.33 -18.25
N ARG A 73 24.18 -17.51 -17.72
CA ARG A 73 23.93 -16.51 -16.70
C ARG A 73 23.90 -15.11 -17.31
N THR A 74 22.76 -14.44 -17.19
CA THR A 74 22.60 -13.06 -17.67
C THR A 74 22.30 -12.11 -16.53
N VAL A 75 22.68 -10.85 -16.71
CA VAL A 75 22.41 -9.78 -15.75
C VAL A 75 21.40 -8.82 -16.37
N TYR A 76 20.32 -8.55 -15.65
CA TYR A 76 19.33 -7.56 -16.04
C TYR A 76 19.51 -6.27 -15.25
N HIS A 77 18.99 -5.18 -15.80
CA HIS A 77 19.20 -3.83 -15.29
C HIS A 77 17.88 -3.17 -14.93
N SER A 78 17.88 -2.23 -13.99
CA SER A 78 16.69 -1.41 -13.74
C SER A 78 16.38 -0.56 -14.98
N ALA A 79 15.12 -0.48 -15.40
CA ALA A 79 14.71 0.45 -16.46
C ALA A 79 14.58 1.88 -15.96
N ASP A 80 14.41 2.06 -14.64
CA ASP A 80 14.17 3.36 -14.01
C ASP A 80 15.43 4.01 -13.48
N ALA A 81 16.43 3.21 -13.10
CA ALA A 81 17.77 3.67 -12.76
C ALA A 81 18.83 2.76 -13.44
N PRO A 82 18.90 2.77 -14.77
CA PRO A 82 19.89 1.97 -15.51
C PRO A 82 21.30 2.48 -15.24
N CYS A 83 22.25 1.56 -15.02
CA CYS A 83 23.65 1.93 -14.81
C CYS A 83 24.33 2.31 -16.14
N GLY A 84 25.52 2.91 -16.07
CA GLY A 84 26.30 3.34 -17.25
C GLY A 84 26.62 2.23 -18.26
N ARG A 85 26.48 0.95 -17.87
CA ARG A 85 26.63 -0.21 -18.80
C ARG A 85 25.48 -0.30 -19.81
N VAL A 86 24.36 0.35 -19.56
CA VAL A 86 23.19 0.37 -20.45
C VAL A 86 23.04 1.72 -21.14
N THR A 87 23.36 2.81 -20.45
CA THR A 87 23.17 4.19 -20.94
C THR A 87 24.39 4.82 -21.59
N GLY A 88 25.54 4.13 -21.63
CA GLY A 88 26.80 4.67 -22.13
C GLY A 88 26.88 4.83 -23.67
N LYS A 89 27.78 5.70 -24.13
CA LYS A 89 27.97 6.14 -25.54
C LYS A 89 28.12 5.03 -26.61
N ARG A 90 28.42 3.78 -26.23
CA ARG A 90 28.68 2.67 -27.17
C ARG A 90 27.69 1.51 -27.06
N ARG A 91 26.60 1.64 -26.31
CA ARG A 91 25.61 0.58 -26.13
C ARG A 91 24.22 1.14 -26.37
N SER A 92 23.52 0.58 -27.35
CA SER A 92 22.13 0.98 -27.60
C SER A 92 21.26 0.33 -26.53
N ILE A 93 20.47 1.13 -25.82
CA ILE A 93 19.36 0.63 -25.00
C ILE A 93 18.41 -0.27 -25.82
N GLU A 94 18.43 -0.11 -27.15
CA GLU A 94 17.76 -0.93 -28.16
C GLU A 94 18.20 -2.41 -28.13
N SER A 95 19.40 -2.70 -27.58
CA SER A 95 19.86 -4.06 -27.32
C SER A 95 19.23 -4.67 -26.06
N PHE A 96 18.26 -4.00 -25.45
CA PHE A 96 17.53 -4.46 -24.28
C PHE A 96 16.03 -4.37 -24.50
N THR A 97 15.32 -5.41 -24.07
CA THR A 97 13.87 -5.42 -23.99
C THR A 97 13.45 -5.04 -22.58
N ARG A 98 12.43 -4.20 -22.48
CA ARG A 98 11.78 -3.89 -21.22
C ARG A 98 10.85 -5.03 -20.81
N VAL A 99 11.10 -5.64 -19.66
CA VAL A 99 10.24 -6.70 -19.09
C VAL A 99 9.91 -6.40 -17.63
N PRO A 100 8.76 -6.86 -17.10
CA PRO A 100 8.50 -6.87 -15.68
C PRO A 100 9.48 -7.79 -14.94
N GLU A 101 9.96 -7.37 -13.77
CA GLU A 101 10.95 -8.13 -12.99
C GLU A 101 10.48 -9.54 -12.60
N ASP A 102 9.22 -9.69 -12.16
CA ASP A 102 8.58 -10.98 -11.88
C ASP A 102 8.54 -11.93 -13.08
N ARG A 103 8.67 -11.39 -14.30
CA ARG A 103 8.73 -12.15 -15.54
C ARG A 103 10.13 -12.42 -16.03
N VAL A 104 11.18 -11.91 -15.39
CA VAL A 104 12.57 -12.12 -15.86
C VAL A 104 12.97 -13.59 -15.78
N ALA A 105 12.60 -14.28 -14.69
CA ALA A 105 12.87 -15.71 -14.51
C ALA A 105 12.01 -16.61 -15.42
N TYR A 106 10.88 -16.09 -15.91
CA TYR A 106 9.95 -16.80 -16.80
C TYR A 106 9.99 -16.24 -18.23
N ALA A 107 10.97 -15.37 -18.54
CA ALA A 107 10.97 -14.61 -19.76
C ALA A 107 11.12 -15.59 -20.93
N ASP A 108 10.01 -15.76 -21.67
CA ASP A 108 9.79 -16.40 -22.98
C ASP A 108 10.83 -17.47 -23.41
N PRO A 109 10.42 -18.68 -23.83
CA PRO A 109 11.31 -19.76 -24.31
C PRO A 109 12.42 -19.33 -25.30
N LYS A 110 12.26 -18.18 -25.98
CA LYS A 110 13.29 -17.54 -26.80
C LYS A 110 14.53 -17.08 -26.03
N TRP A 111 14.37 -16.66 -24.77
CA TRP A 111 15.42 -16.20 -23.88
C TRP A 111 15.97 -17.40 -23.12
N ARG A 112 16.87 -18.16 -23.74
CA ARG A 112 17.47 -19.40 -23.19
C ARG A 112 18.37 -19.18 -21.95
N TYR A 113 18.06 -18.22 -21.08
CA TYR A 113 18.83 -17.95 -19.87
C TYR A 113 18.44 -18.94 -18.78
N ILE A 114 19.43 -19.62 -18.23
CA ILE A 114 19.24 -20.58 -17.13
C ILE A 114 19.28 -19.84 -15.79
N PHE A 115 20.10 -18.78 -15.70
CA PHE A 115 20.26 -17.96 -14.51
C PHE A 115 20.18 -16.47 -14.85
N VAL A 116 19.43 -15.72 -14.04
CA VAL A 116 19.22 -14.27 -14.19
C VAL A 116 19.53 -13.56 -12.88
N ASP A 117 20.37 -12.53 -12.92
CA ASP A 117 20.74 -11.76 -11.74
C ASP A 117 20.52 -10.26 -11.92
N ARG A 118 20.23 -9.58 -10.81
CA ARG A 118 20.20 -8.12 -10.73
C ARG A 118 21.59 -7.53 -10.94
N CYS A 119 21.70 -6.51 -11.77
CA CYS A 119 22.93 -5.72 -11.84
C CYS A 119 23.17 -4.99 -10.51
N SER A 120 24.27 -5.29 -9.82
CA SER A 120 24.61 -4.64 -8.53
C SER A 120 24.88 -3.14 -8.65
N ALA A 121 25.23 -2.65 -9.85
CA ALA A 121 25.46 -1.24 -10.11
C ALA A 121 24.17 -0.47 -10.46
N CYS A 122 23.05 -1.16 -10.67
CA CYS A 122 21.75 -0.52 -10.74
C CYS A 122 21.29 -0.24 -9.30
N GLY A 123 21.02 1.01 -8.95
CA GLY A 123 20.51 1.39 -7.64
C GLY A 123 19.07 0.92 -7.45
N TRP A 124 18.86 -0.38 -7.18
CA TRP A 124 17.55 -1.01 -7.15
C TRP A 124 16.62 -0.41 -6.10
N ASP A 125 17.13 0.00 -4.96
CA ASP A 125 16.33 0.65 -3.92
C ASP A 125 15.84 2.04 -4.36
N ASP A 126 16.67 2.77 -5.10
CA ASP A 126 16.29 4.07 -5.67
C ASP A 126 15.32 3.90 -6.84
N ALA A 127 15.54 2.88 -7.69
CA ALA A 127 14.62 2.50 -8.75
C ALA A 127 13.24 2.11 -8.21
N ALA A 128 13.20 1.26 -7.17
CA ALA A 128 11.97 0.84 -6.51
C ALA A 128 11.24 2.04 -5.89
N ARG A 129 11.97 2.95 -5.24
CA ARG A 129 11.40 4.20 -4.72
C ARG A 129 10.85 5.08 -5.83
N ALA A 130 11.57 5.26 -6.94
CA ALA A 130 11.12 6.06 -8.08
C ALA A 130 9.88 5.46 -8.74
N TYR A 131 9.88 4.14 -8.96
CA TYR A 131 8.73 3.41 -9.49
C TYR A 131 7.51 3.50 -8.58
N GLY A 132 7.69 3.30 -7.27
CA GLY A 132 6.64 3.43 -6.26
C GLY A 132 5.98 4.82 -6.27
N ARG A 133 6.77 5.89 -6.35
CA ARG A 133 6.24 7.26 -6.48
C ARG A 133 5.38 7.42 -7.73
N ARG A 134 5.83 6.94 -8.89
CA ARG A 134 5.04 7.03 -10.13
C ARG A 134 3.74 6.22 -10.07
N LEU A 135 3.74 5.07 -9.42
CA LEU A 135 2.51 4.29 -9.20
C LEU A 135 1.50 5.07 -8.35
N LEU A 136 1.97 5.73 -7.29
CA LEU A 136 1.15 6.58 -6.44
C LEU A 136 0.58 7.77 -7.24
N ASP A 137 1.43 8.48 -7.99
CA ASP A 137 1.04 9.63 -8.80
C ASP A 137 0.02 9.27 -9.88
N THR A 138 0.17 8.11 -10.52
CA THR A 138 -0.76 7.63 -11.56
C THR A 138 -2.15 7.35 -10.99
N LYS A 139 -2.22 6.78 -9.78
CA LYS A 139 -3.50 6.53 -9.11
C LYS A 139 -4.19 7.81 -8.65
N LEU A 140 -3.44 8.84 -8.25
CA LEU A 140 -4.01 10.13 -7.88
C LEU A 140 -4.60 10.89 -9.08
N ARG A 141 -4.18 10.60 -10.31
CA ARG A 141 -4.71 11.25 -11.53
C ARG A 141 -5.93 10.54 -12.13
N THR A 142 -6.21 9.33 -11.69
CA THR A 142 -7.29 8.48 -12.23
C THR A 142 -8.48 8.33 -11.28
N GLN A 143 -8.46 9.04 -10.15
CA GLN A 143 -9.57 9.22 -9.20
C GLN A 143 -10.11 10.63 -9.31
#